data_AF-A0A7C8ZD03-F1
#
_entry.id   AF-A0A7C8ZD03-F1
#
_cell.length_a   1.000
_cell.length_b   1.000
_cell.length_c   1.000
_cell.angle_alpha   90.00
_cell.angle_beta   90.00
_cell.angle_gamma   90.00
#
_symmetry.space_group_name_H-M   'P 1'
#
loop_
_entity.id
_entity.type
_entity.pdbx_description
1 polymer ?
#
loop_
_entity_poly.entity_id
_entity_poly.type
_entity_poly.pdbx_seq_one_letter_code
_entity_poly.pdbx_strand_id
1 'polypeptide(L)'
;MIRKKAERTPYHLPCPSSSTWQKVTNLRTLKQVHALLVVNGFNTSRSAVRELIFAGAVSVFGAMDYAHQLFDQIPEPNIFTWNTMIRGSAQSADPARAVYLYTQMDRRAVRPDHYTSP
;
A
#
# COMPACT_ATOMS: atom_id res chain seq x y z
N MET A 1 -14.19 5.90 -50.14
CA MET A 1 -14.40 5.47 -48.73
C MET A 1 -13.14 4.76 -48.25
N ILE A 2 -12.25 5.47 -47.55
CA ILE A 2 -11.03 4.90 -46.97
C ILE A 2 -11.27 4.83 -45.45
N ARG A 3 -11.49 3.64 -44.92
CA ARG A 3 -11.58 3.42 -43.47
C ARG A 3 -10.18 3.59 -42.88
N LYS A 4 -9.97 4.67 -42.13
CA LYS A 4 -8.78 4.87 -41.29
C LYS A 4 -8.66 3.67 -40.34
N LYS A 5 -7.51 2.99 -40.35
CA LYS A 5 -7.12 2.05 -39.29
C LYS A 5 -7.04 2.86 -37.99
N ALA A 6 -7.80 2.43 -36.98
CA ALA A 6 -7.67 2.93 -35.63
C ALA A 6 -6.26 2.60 -35.12
N GLU A 7 -5.50 3.64 -34.82
CA GLU A 7 -4.21 3.56 -34.15
C GLU A 7 -4.41 2.95 -32.76
N ARG A 8 -3.70 1.85 -32.47
CA ARG A 8 -3.68 1.22 -31.14
C ARG A 8 -2.85 2.11 -30.22
N THR A 9 -3.52 2.83 -29.31
CA THR A 9 -2.86 3.48 -28.17
C THR A 9 -2.31 2.42 -27.20
N PRO A 10 -1.12 2.62 -26.60
CA PRO A 10 -0.54 1.65 -25.68
C PRO A 10 -1.37 1.58 -24.40
N TYR A 11 -1.61 0.36 -23.96
CA TYR A 11 -2.51 -0.08 -22.91
C TYR A 11 -2.40 0.71 -21.58
N HIS A 12 -3.38 1.55 -21.29
CA HIS A 12 -3.74 1.87 -19.91
C HIS A 12 -4.71 0.80 -19.41
N LEU A 13 -4.18 -0.25 -18.77
CA LEU A 13 -5.02 -1.25 -18.09
C LEU A 13 -5.57 -0.67 -16.77
N PRO A 14 -6.79 -1.08 -16.36
CA PRO A 14 -7.45 -0.50 -15.20
C PRO A 14 -6.74 -0.92 -13.90
N CYS A 15 -6.39 0.06 -13.08
CA CYS A 15 -6.01 -0.13 -11.68
C CYS A 15 -7.05 -1.03 -10.98
N PRO A 16 -6.66 -1.92 -10.03
CA PRO A 16 -7.63 -2.73 -9.31
C PRO A 16 -8.74 -1.86 -8.72
N SER A 17 -9.98 -2.19 -9.10
CA SER A 17 -11.19 -1.54 -8.62
C SER A 17 -11.36 -1.75 -7.11
N SER A 18 -12.16 -0.91 -6.46
CA SER A 18 -12.56 -1.09 -5.06
C SER A 18 -13.10 -2.50 -4.77
N SER A 19 -13.80 -3.11 -5.73
CA SER A 19 -14.32 -4.49 -5.63
C SER A 19 -13.23 -5.57 -5.62
N THR A 20 -12.03 -5.29 -6.11
CA THR A 20 -10.89 -6.22 -6.04
C THR A 20 -10.37 -6.31 -4.60
N TRP A 21 -10.28 -5.17 -3.92
CA TRP A 21 -9.82 -5.08 -2.53
C TRP A 21 -10.80 -5.70 -1.52
N GLN A 22 -12.11 -5.72 -1.82
CA GLN A 22 -13.10 -6.43 -1.01
C GLN A 22 -12.85 -7.94 -0.90
N LYS A 23 -12.11 -8.54 -1.85
CA LYS A 23 -11.77 -9.97 -1.85
C LYS A 23 -10.46 -10.27 -1.12
N VAL A 24 -9.73 -9.24 -0.68
CA VAL A 24 -8.46 -9.37 0.02
C VAL A 24 -8.74 -9.59 1.51
N THR A 25 -8.99 -10.85 1.88
CA THR A 25 -9.35 -11.23 3.25
C THR A 25 -8.23 -11.92 4.04
N ASN A 26 -7.14 -12.31 3.37
CA ASN A 26 -6.03 -13.02 4.00
C ASN A 26 -4.70 -12.73 3.28
N LEU A 27 -3.59 -13.12 3.91
CA LEU A 27 -2.24 -12.86 3.40
C LEU A 27 -2.00 -13.47 2.01
N ARG A 28 -2.62 -14.61 1.68
CA ARG A 28 -2.46 -15.25 0.37
C ARG A 28 -3.07 -14.37 -0.73
N THR A 29 -4.31 -13.91 -0.56
CA THR A 29 -4.98 -13.07 -1.57
C THR A 29 -4.32 -11.70 -1.67
N LEU A 30 -3.80 -11.15 -0.56
CA LEU A 30 -2.99 -9.93 -0.55
C LEU A 30 -1.71 -10.09 -1.39
N LYS A 31 -0.97 -11.19 -1.21
CA LYS A 31 0.23 -11.50 -2.00
C LYS A 31 -0.08 -11.71 -3.49
N GLN A 32 -1.20 -12.34 -3.82
CA GLN A 32 -1.64 -12.50 -5.21
C GLN A 32 -1.93 -11.15 -5.88
N VAL A 33 -2.62 -10.23 -5.18
CA VAL A 33 -2.85 -8.87 -5.68
C VAL A 33 -1.53 -8.11 -5.82
N HIS A 34 -0.61 -8.22 -4.85
CA HIS A 34 0.72 -7.61 -4.99
C HIS A 34 1.48 -8.14 -6.22
N ALA A 35 1.54 -9.46 -6.40
CA ALA A 35 2.19 -10.07 -7.55
C ALA A 35 1.56 -9.61 -8.89
N LEU A 36 0.22 -9.52 -8.94
CA LEU A 36 -0.49 -8.99 -10.10
C LEU A 36 -0.06 -7.54 -10.37
N LEU A 37 0.01 -6.69 -9.35
CA LEU A 37 0.46 -5.31 -9.52
C LEU A 37 1.90 -5.25 -10.03
N VAL A 38 2.82 -6.04 -9.47
CA VAL A 38 4.23 -6.11 -9.90
C VAL A 38 4.36 -6.47 -11.38
N VAL A 39 3.67 -7.54 -11.81
CA VAL A 39 3.73 -8.03 -13.19
C VAL A 39 3.11 -7.03 -14.18
N ASN A 40 2.11 -6.24 -13.76
CA ASN A 40 1.38 -5.34 -14.65
C ASN A 40 1.84 -3.86 -14.56
N GLY A 41 2.94 -3.57 -13.86
CA GLY A 41 3.45 -2.21 -13.69
C GLY A 41 2.97 -1.54 -12.40
N PHE A 42 3.47 -2.04 -11.27
CA PHE A 42 3.19 -1.56 -9.91
C PHE A 42 3.44 -0.05 -9.76
N ASN A 43 4.42 0.47 -10.51
CA ASN A 43 4.86 1.85 -10.42
C ASN A 43 3.91 2.87 -11.08
N THR A 44 2.83 2.41 -11.73
CA THR A 44 1.94 3.29 -12.51
C THR A 44 0.75 3.83 -11.71
N SER A 45 0.47 3.31 -10.51
CA SER A 45 -0.69 3.75 -9.70
C SER A 45 -0.33 3.90 -8.22
N ARG A 46 -0.12 5.15 -7.79
CA ARG A 46 0.03 5.54 -6.37
C ARG A 46 -1.12 5.01 -5.50
N SER A 47 -2.31 4.92 -6.08
CA SER A 47 -3.50 4.38 -5.40
C SER A 47 -3.36 2.89 -5.08
N ALA A 48 -2.76 2.09 -5.96
CA ALA A 48 -2.60 0.65 -5.72
C ALA A 48 -1.63 0.35 -4.56
N VAL A 49 -0.53 1.10 -4.45
CA VAL A 49 0.43 0.99 -3.34
C VAL A 49 -0.23 1.37 -2.02
N ARG A 50 -1.01 2.45 -2.03
CA ARG A 50 -1.78 2.93 -0.87
C ARG A 50 -2.72 1.84 -0.35
N GLU A 51 -3.54 1.27 -1.22
CA GLU A 51 -4.48 0.22 -0.85
C GLU A 51 -3.77 -1.07 -0.42
N LEU A 52 -2.64 -1.42 -1.02
CA LEU A 52 -1.85 -2.59 -0.62
C LEU A 52 -1.29 -2.46 0.81
N ILE A 53 -0.72 -1.29 1.15
CA ILE A 53 -0.25 -0.99 2.50
C ILE A 53 -1.41 -1.02 3.48
N PHE A 54 -2.52 -0.36 3.17
CA PHE A 54 -3.71 -0.34 4.02
C PHE A 54 -4.27 -1.74 4.27
N ALA A 55 -4.37 -2.55 3.22
CA ALA A 55 -4.84 -3.93 3.34
C ALA A 55 -3.90 -4.75 4.24
N GLY A 56 -2.59 -4.66 4.06
CA GLY A 56 -1.61 -5.40 4.86
C GLY A 56 -1.52 -4.96 6.33
N ALA A 57 -1.62 -3.66 6.59
CA ALA A 57 -1.41 -3.12 7.94
C ALA A 57 -2.69 -3.06 8.79
N VAL A 58 -3.86 -2.91 8.17
CA VAL A 58 -5.11 -2.62 8.90
C VAL A 58 -6.22 -3.64 8.61
N SER A 59 -6.34 -4.12 7.37
CA SER A 59 -7.52 -4.92 6.97
C SER A 59 -7.30 -6.43 7.08
N VAL A 60 -6.08 -6.90 6.86
CA VAL A 60 -5.73 -8.33 6.85
C VAL A 60 -5.03 -8.71 8.14
N PHE A 61 -5.70 -9.49 8.98
CA PHE A 61 -5.11 -10.00 10.21
C PHE A 61 -3.88 -10.88 9.93
N GLY A 62 -2.82 -10.69 10.71
CA GLY A 62 -1.55 -11.43 10.56
C GLY A 62 -0.71 -11.04 9.35
N ALA A 63 -1.07 -9.99 8.60
CA ALA A 63 -0.27 -9.51 7.46
C ALA A 63 0.70 -8.37 7.82
N MET A 64 0.80 -7.99 9.10
CA MET A 64 1.59 -6.83 9.52
C MET A 64 3.07 -6.93 9.14
N ASP A 65 3.70 -8.10 9.30
CA ASP A 65 5.10 -8.32 8.88
C ASP A 65 5.29 -8.11 7.38
N TYR A 66 4.30 -8.51 6.58
CA TYR A 66 4.31 -8.27 5.14
C TYR A 66 4.10 -6.79 4.81
N ALA A 67 3.27 -6.07 5.57
CA ALA A 67 3.11 -4.63 5.44
C ALA A 67 4.43 -3.88 5.72
N HIS A 68 5.21 -4.33 6.71
CA HIS A 68 6.56 -3.79 6.95
C HIS A 68 7.51 -4.02 5.77
N GLN A 69 7.53 -5.23 5.20
CA GLN A 69 8.35 -5.52 4.01
C GLN A 69 7.99 -4.65 2.81
N LEU A 70 6.70 -4.33 2.64
CA LEU A 70 6.24 -3.40 1.61
C LEU A 70 6.65 -1.95 1.93
N PHE A 71 6.53 -1.55 3.19
CA PHE A 71 6.89 -0.22 3.65
C PHE A 71 8.38 0.08 3.46
N ASP A 72 9.26 -0.89 3.76
CA ASP A 72 10.71 -0.75 3.62
C ASP A 72 11.14 -0.55 2.15
N GLN A 73 10.29 -0.92 1.19
CA GLN A 73 10.51 -0.70 -0.25
C GLN A 73 10.06 0.68 -0.72
N ILE A 74 9.44 1.50 0.12
CA ILE A 74 8.98 2.85 -0.22
C ILE A 74 10.07 3.87 0.17
N PRO A 75 10.79 4.47 -0.79
CA PRO A 75 11.89 5.40 -0.47
C PRO A 75 11.39 6.64 0.30
N GLU A 76 10.24 7.18 -0.13
CA GLU A 76 9.64 8.39 0.40
C GLU A 76 8.17 8.13 0.81
N PRO A 77 7.92 7.52 1.99
CA PRO A 77 6.57 7.31 2.46
C PRO A 77 5.91 8.63 2.82
N ASN A 78 4.69 8.84 2.33
CA ASN A 78 3.88 10.00 2.70
C ASN A 78 3.22 9.81 4.08
N ILE A 79 2.62 10.89 4.62
CA ILE A 79 1.97 10.89 5.94
C ILE A 79 0.91 9.80 6.07
N PHE A 80 0.09 9.55 5.02
CA PHE A 80 -0.90 8.49 5.05
C PHE A 80 -0.27 7.12 5.26
N THR A 81 0.82 6.82 4.56
CA THR A 81 1.56 5.55 4.70
C THR A 81 2.12 5.41 6.11
N TRP A 82 2.73 6.47 6.67
CA TRP A 82 3.22 6.47 8.05
C TRP A 82 2.10 6.20 9.06
N ASN A 83 1.00 6.95 9.00
CA ASN A 83 -0.13 6.80 9.91
C ASN A 83 -0.73 5.40 9.85
N THR A 84 -0.84 4.86 8.64
CA THR A 84 -1.37 3.51 8.41
C THR A 84 -0.48 2.45 9.06
N MET A 85 0.84 2.57 8.90
CA MET A 85 1.81 1.64 9.48
C MET A 85 1.91 1.75 11.00
N ILE A 86 1.88 2.97 11.55
CA ILE A 86 1.87 3.21 13.01
C ILE A 86 0.62 2.59 13.62
N ARG A 87 -0.56 2.90 13.07
CA ARG A 87 -1.84 2.33 13.54
C ARG A 87 -1.85 0.80 13.47
N GLY A 88 -1.42 0.23 12.35
CA GLY A 88 -1.35 -1.22 12.16
C GLY A 88 -0.41 -1.88 13.17
N SER A 89 0.78 -1.29 13.38
CA SER A 89 1.77 -1.80 14.35
C SER A 89 1.23 -1.77 15.77
N ALA A 90 0.57 -0.66 16.17
CA ALA A 90 0.01 -0.49 17.51
C ALA A 90 -1.08 -1.52 17.84
N GLN A 91 -1.77 -2.04 16.82
CA GLN A 91 -2.82 -3.07 16.95
C GLN A 91 -2.31 -4.49 16.65
N SER A 92 -1.02 -4.64 16.38
CA SER A 92 -0.40 -5.93 16.03
C SER A 92 0.16 -6.66 17.25
N ALA A 93 0.75 -7.83 17.04
CA ALA A 93 1.44 -8.59 18.07
C ALA A 93 2.72 -7.90 18.60
N ASP A 94 3.25 -6.89 17.89
CA ASP A 94 4.45 -6.14 18.27
C ASP A 94 4.20 -4.61 18.26
N PRO A 95 3.49 -4.08 19.27
CA PRO A 95 3.19 -2.63 19.35
C PRO A 95 4.43 -1.74 19.45
N ALA A 96 5.58 -2.27 19.90
CA ALA A 96 6.81 -1.49 20.02
C ALA A 96 7.31 -0.95 18.67
N ARG A 97 6.96 -1.62 17.55
CA ARG A 97 7.24 -1.12 16.20
C ARG A 97 6.51 0.18 15.88
N ALA A 98 5.36 0.45 16.50
CA ALA A 98 4.64 1.72 16.29
C ALA A 98 5.49 2.91 16.75
N VAL A 99 6.11 2.80 17.93
CA VAL A 99 7.02 3.81 18.50
C VAL A 99 8.27 3.98 17.63
N TYR A 100 8.83 2.87 17.14
CA TYR A 100 9.96 2.90 16.21
C TYR A 100 9.59 3.64 14.91
N LEU A 101 8.44 3.34 14.31
CA LEU A 101 7.96 4.01 13.10
C LEU A 101 7.71 5.50 13.34
N TYR A 102 7.09 5.89 14.45
CA TYR A 102 6.91 7.29 14.82
C TYR A 102 8.25 8.02 14.91
N THR A 103 9.24 7.41 15.55
CA THR A 103 10.60 7.99 15.67
C THR A 103 11.28 8.13 14.30
N GLN A 104 11.08 7.17 13.40
CA GLN A 104 11.61 7.25 12.02
C GLN A 104 10.91 8.34 11.20
N MET A 105 9.60 8.52 11.37
CA MET A 105 8.82 9.58 10.73
C MET A 105 9.35 10.96 11.14
N ASP A 106 9.54 11.18 12.45
CA ASP A 106 10.05 12.44 13.01
C ASP A 106 11.48 12.75 12.51
N ARG A 107 12.37 11.75 12.51
CA ARG A 107 13.75 11.89 12.00
C ARG A 107 13.83 12.27 10.52
N ARG A 108 12.82 11.90 9.73
CA ARG A 108 12.72 12.28 8.31
C ARG A 108 12.04 13.64 8.10
N ALA A 109 11.81 14.40 9.18
CA ALA A 109 11.12 15.68 9.17
C ALA A 109 9.70 15.62 8.57
N VAL A 110 9.08 14.44 8.57
CA VAL A 110 7.68 14.28 8.20
C VAL A 110 6.86 14.61 9.42
N ARG A 111 6.19 15.77 9.43
CA ARG A 111 5.41 16.20 10.60
C ARG A 111 4.25 15.24 10.86
N PRO A 112 4.15 14.67 12.08
CA PRO A 112 2.94 14.02 12.56
C PRO A 112 1.72 14.91 12.36
N ASP A 113 0.62 14.36 11.84
CA ASP A 113 -0.65 15.07 11.76
C ASP A 113 -1.56 14.70 12.95
N HIS A 114 -2.78 15.22 12.97
CA HIS A 114 -3.72 14.96 14.08
C HIS A 114 -4.18 13.49 14.17
N TYR A 115 -3.82 12.64 13.19
CA TYR A 115 -4.08 11.20 13.19
C TYR A 115 -2.84 10.38 13.58
N THR A 116 -1.70 11.02 13.84
CA THR A 116 -0.46 10.37 14.25
C THR A 116 -0.31 10.40 15.79
N SER A 117 -0.81 9.37 16.48
CA SER A 117 -0.55 9.15 17.92
C SER A 117 0.14 7.79 18.12
N PRO A 118 1.26 7.73 18.88
CA PRO A 118 1.96 6.48 19.19
C PRO A 118 1.16 5.55 20.10
#